data_AF-A0A924K4F8-F1
#
_entry.id   AF-A0A924K4F8-F1
#
_cell.length_a   1.000
_cell.length_b   1.000
_cell.length_c   1.000
_cell.angle_alpha   90.00
_cell.angle_beta   90.00
_cell.angle_gamma   90.00
#
_symmetry.space_group_name_H-M   'P 1'
#
loop_
_entity.id
_entity.type
_entity.pdbx_description
1 polymer ?
#
loop_
_entity_poly.entity_id
_entity_poly.type
_entity_poly.pdbx_seq_one_letter_code
_entity_poly.pdbx_strand_id
1 'polypeptide(L)'
;MNKWKGVDLGDVQADWADVLGGYGQAPDAIAHALNNLPPDMPPTVGQFAALCRNAPRYAPVALPAPVVDPAISAAVKAAYQPKAGTASKAWAHALRRKEQASDRLTAAQRSMWRAALENEAETA
;
A
#
# COMPACT_ATOMS: atom_id res chain seq x y z
N MET A 1 -29.65 31.26 -2.87
CA MET A 1 -28.44 31.73 -3.58
C MET A 1 -28.21 30.78 -4.75
N ASN A 2 -28.31 31.22 -6.01
CA ASN A 2 -28.16 30.31 -7.15
C ASN A 2 -26.67 30.24 -7.55
N LYS A 3 -25.99 29.15 -7.17
CA LYS A 3 -24.53 28.99 -7.28
C LYS A 3 -23.99 29.11 -8.73
N TRP A 4 -24.88 28.95 -9.71
CA TRP A 4 -24.57 28.90 -11.14
C TRP A 4 -24.91 30.20 -11.90
N LYS A 5 -25.29 31.27 -11.20
CA LYS A 5 -25.69 32.52 -11.84
C LYS A 5 -24.45 33.25 -12.42
N GLY A 6 -24.39 33.35 -13.75
CA GLY A 6 -23.32 34.08 -14.47
C GLY A 6 -22.12 33.23 -14.90
N VAL A 7 -22.18 31.91 -14.73
CA VAL A 7 -21.18 30.98 -15.26
C VAL A 7 -21.58 30.60 -16.68
N ASP A 8 -20.62 30.59 -17.61
CA ASP A 8 -20.85 30.09 -18.96
C ASP A 8 -21.13 28.59 -18.94
N LEU A 9 -22.16 28.17 -19.67
CA LEU A 9 -22.56 26.76 -19.67
C LEU A 9 -21.53 25.87 -20.40
N GLY A 10 -20.81 26.42 -21.38
CA GLY A 10 -19.75 25.73 -22.09
C GLY A 10 -18.56 25.43 -21.17
N ASP A 11 -18.15 26.40 -20.36
CA ASP A 11 -17.11 26.19 -19.33
C ASP A 11 -17.51 25.11 -18.33
N VAL A 12 -18.78 25.07 -17.92
CA VAL A 12 -19.29 24.00 -17.05
C VAL A 12 -19.24 22.66 -17.75
N GLN A 13 -19.67 22.57 -19.02
CA GLN A 13 -19.63 21.30 -19.74
C GLN A 13 -18.19 20.79 -19.97
N ALA A 14 -17.25 21.69 -20.24
CA ALA A 14 -15.83 21.35 -20.39
C ALA A 14 -15.25 20.79 -19.08
N ASP A 15 -15.50 21.46 -17.95
CA ASP A 15 -15.07 20.99 -16.62
C ASP A 15 -15.68 19.61 -16.28
N TRP A 16 -16.95 19.39 -16.65
CA TRP A 16 -17.59 18.09 -16.51
C TRP A 16 -16.98 17.02 -17.40
N ALA A 17 -16.64 17.34 -18.65
CA ALA A 17 -16.01 16.40 -19.57
C ALA A 17 -14.61 15.97 -19.08
N ASP A 18 -13.81 16.92 -18.58
CA ASP A 18 -12.46 16.64 -18.09
C ASP A 18 -12.48 15.74 -16.84
N VAL A 19 -13.34 16.05 -15.87
CA VAL A 19 -13.43 15.26 -14.63
C VAL A 19 -14.06 13.89 -14.86
N LEU A 20 -15.07 13.81 -15.75
CA LEU A 20 -15.79 12.55 -16.00
C LEU A 20 -15.17 11.70 -17.11
N GLY A 21 -14.19 12.22 -17.86
CA GLY A 21 -13.55 11.50 -18.96
C GLY A 21 -12.97 10.14 -18.56
N GLY A 22 -12.51 10.01 -17.31
CA GLY A 22 -12.00 8.74 -16.76
C GLY A 22 -13.05 7.65 -16.55
N TYR A 23 -14.34 7.98 -16.56
CA TYR A 23 -15.43 7.02 -16.34
C TYR A 23 -15.98 6.40 -17.64
N GLY A 24 -15.36 6.67 -18.79
CA GLY A 24 -15.79 6.09 -20.07
C GLY A 24 -15.81 4.55 -20.09
N GLN A 25 -14.99 3.90 -19.25
CA GLN A 25 -14.95 2.43 -19.09
C GLN A 25 -15.72 1.94 -17.85
N ALA A 26 -16.37 2.84 -17.10
CA ALA A 26 -17.10 2.54 -15.87
C ALA A 26 -18.48 3.23 -15.84
N PRO A 27 -19.38 2.91 -16.78
CA PRO A 27 -20.72 3.52 -16.86
C PRO A 27 -21.60 3.18 -15.65
N ASP A 28 -21.33 2.06 -14.99
CA ASP A 28 -21.96 1.64 -13.74
C ASP A 28 -21.69 2.61 -12.58
N ALA A 29 -20.48 3.19 -12.52
CA ALA A 29 -20.15 4.20 -11.53
C ALA A 29 -20.96 5.50 -11.74
N ILE A 30 -21.19 5.89 -12.99
CA ILE A 30 -22.06 7.03 -13.34
C ILE A 30 -23.51 6.73 -12.96
N ALA A 31 -24.01 5.53 -13.29
CA ALA A 31 -25.35 5.10 -12.91
C ALA A 31 -25.56 5.10 -11.39
N HIS A 32 -24.55 4.64 -10.63
CA HIS A 32 -24.58 4.69 -9.18
C HIS A 32 -24.67 6.14 -8.66
N ALA A 33 -23.86 7.05 -9.20
CA ALA A 33 -23.90 8.46 -8.80
C ALA A 33 -25.25 9.11 -9.10
N LEU A 34 -25.85 8.82 -10.25
CA LEU A 34 -27.18 9.32 -10.63
C LEU A 34 -28.28 8.85 -9.67
N ASN A 35 -28.19 7.61 -9.17
CA ASN A 35 -29.14 7.06 -8.20
C ASN A 35 -28.94 7.60 -6.77
N ASN A 36 -27.81 8.24 -6.47
CA ASN A 36 -27.43 8.71 -5.14
C ASN A 36 -27.23 10.23 -5.10
N LEU A 37 -27.95 10.96 -5.96
CA LEU A 37 -27.88 12.42 -5.99
C LEU A 37 -28.48 13.03 -4.70
N PRO A 38 -27.86 14.10 -4.18
CA PRO A 38 -28.43 14.85 -3.07
C PRO A 38 -29.76 15.50 -3.50
N PRO A 39 -30.81 15.43 -2.65
CA PRO A 39 -32.17 15.88 -3.03
C PRO A 39 -32.32 17.41 -3.05
N ASP A 40 -31.48 18.14 -2.31
CA ASP A 40 -31.69 19.58 -2.07
C ASP A 40 -31.06 20.49 -3.13
N MET A 41 -29.90 20.09 -3.68
CA MET A 41 -29.15 20.93 -4.61
C MET A 41 -28.38 20.08 -5.62
N PRO A 42 -28.36 20.47 -6.91
CA PRO A 42 -27.52 19.81 -7.90
C PRO A 42 -26.04 19.87 -7.48
N PRO A 43 -25.32 18.72 -7.50
CA PRO A 43 -23.93 18.67 -7.06
C PRO A 43 -23.02 19.42 -8.03
N THR A 44 -21.84 19.81 -7.54
CA THR A 44 -20.73 20.21 -8.42
C THR A 44 -20.10 18.97 -9.07
N VAL A 45 -19.33 19.15 -10.15
CA VAL A 45 -18.66 18.03 -10.84
C VAL A 45 -17.79 17.20 -9.88
N GLY A 46 -17.07 17.84 -8.96
CA GLY A 46 -16.24 17.16 -7.97
C GLY A 46 -17.05 16.36 -6.94
N GLN A 47 -18.23 16.87 -6.56
CA GLN A 47 -19.17 16.15 -5.70
C GLN A 47 -19.76 14.94 -6.44
N PHE A 48 -20.12 15.11 -7.71
CA PHE A 48 -20.62 14.01 -8.54
C PHE A 48 -19.53 12.93 -8.74
N ALA A 49 -18.29 13.32 -9.04
CA ALA A 49 -17.16 12.40 -9.14
C ALA A 49 -16.85 11.68 -7.81
N ALA A 50 -17.17 12.28 -6.65
CA ALA A 50 -17.07 11.59 -5.37
C ALA A 50 -18.14 10.49 -5.24
N LEU A 51 -19.37 10.73 -5.70
CA LEU A 51 -20.41 9.71 -5.76
C LEU A 51 -20.03 8.57 -6.69
N CYS A 52 -19.46 8.86 -7.87
CA CYS A 52 -18.98 7.81 -8.77
C CYS A 52 -17.90 6.94 -8.12
N ARG A 53 -16.98 7.51 -7.35
CA ARG A 53 -15.91 6.76 -6.63
C ARG A 53 -16.45 5.85 -5.53
N ASN A 54 -17.62 6.15 -4.98
CA ASN A 54 -18.28 5.33 -3.96
C ASN A 54 -19.08 4.17 -4.54
N ALA A 55 -19.15 4.06 -5.87
CA ALA A 55 -19.82 2.94 -6.52
C ALA A 55 -19.21 1.60 -6.07
N PRO A 56 -20.04 0.58 -5.77
CA PRO A 56 -19.57 -0.75 -5.43
C PRO A 56 -18.67 -1.29 -6.55
N ARG A 57 -17.40 -1.54 -6.22
CA ARG A 57 -16.48 -2.17 -7.18
C ARG A 57 -16.86 -3.62 -7.33
N TYR A 58 -17.16 -4.05 -8.55
CA TYR A 58 -17.26 -5.47 -8.85
C TYR A 58 -15.90 -6.12 -8.58
N ALA A 59 -15.85 -6.97 -7.55
CA ALA A 59 -14.71 -7.84 -7.32
C ALA A 59 -14.99 -9.15 -8.10
N PRO A 60 -14.35 -9.38 -9.26
CA PRO A 60 -14.53 -10.63 -9.98
C PRO A 60 -14.18 -11.80 -9.07
N VAL A 61 -14.91 -12.91 -9.21
CA VAL A 61 -14.58 -14.15 -8.53
C VAL A 61 -13.15 -14.53 -8.91
N ALA A 62 -12.31 -14.75 -7.90
CA ALA A 62 -10.94 -15.15 -8.12
C ALA A 62 -10.92 -16.46 -8.92
N LEU A 63 -10.04 -16.52 -9.93
CA LEU A 63 -9.79 -17.76 -10.64
C LEU A 63 -9.32 -18.83 -9.64
N PRO A 64 -9.66 -20.11 -9.87
CA PRO A 64 -9.15 -21.19 -9.04
C PRO A 64 -7.62 -21.17 -9.04
N ALA A 65 -7.02 -21.47 -7.89
CA ALA A 65 -5.57 -21.60 -7.79
C ALA A 65 -5.07 -22.66 -8.78
N PRO A 66 -3.90 -22.45 -9.42
CA PRO A 66 -3.33 -23.45 -10.30
C PRO A 66 -3.05 -24.74 -9.50
N VAL A 67 -3.44 -25.88 -10.07
CA VAL A 67 -3.12 -27.18 -9.49
C VAL A 67 -1.63 -27.42 -9.64
N VAL A 68 -0.92 -27.47 -8.51
CA VAL A 68 0.51 -27.77 -8.48
C VAL A 68 0.69 -29.28 -8.35
N ASP A 69 1.53 -29.86 -9.21
CA ASP A 69 1.94 -31.26 -9.08
C ASP A 69 2.64 -31.47 -7.72
N PRO A 70 2.15 -32.41 -6.89
CA PRO A 70 2.75 -32.71 -5.59
C PRO A 70 4.26 -33.00 -5.66
N ALA A 71 4.74 -33.65 -6.72
CA ALA A 71 6.16 -33.96 -6.90
C ALA A 71 7.01 -32.70 -7.10
N ILE A 72 6.51 -31.74 -7.89
CA ILE A 72 7.16 -30.44 -8.08
C ILE A 72 7.14 -29.64 -6.78
N SER A 73 6.03 -29.64 -6.05
CA SER A 73 5.95 -28.94 -4.76
C SER A 73 6.95 -29.50 -3.72
N ALA A 74 7.12 -30.82 -3.70
CA ALA A 74 8.06 -31.50 -2.82
C ALA A 74 9.50 -31.21 -3.22
N ALA A 75 9.81 -31.24 -4.53
CA ALA A 75 11.13 -30.90 -5.05
C ALA A 75 11.53 -29.45 -4.73
N VAL A 76 10.61 -28.49 -4.92
CA VAL A 76 10.84 -27.08 -4.59
C VAL A 76 11.06 -26.89 -3.09
N LYS A 77 10.24 -27.54 -2.24
CA LYS A 77 10.42 -27.47 -0.78
C LYS A 77 11.74 -28.08 -0.33
N ALA A 78 12.16 -29.19 -0.93
CA ALA A 78 13.43 -29.84 -0.61
C ALA A 78 14.65 -29.02 -1.08
N ALA A 79 14.53 -28.36 -2.24
CA ALA A 79 15.57 -27.48 -2.78
C ALA A 79 15.60 -26.11 -2.08
N TYR A 80 14.52 -25.72 -1.41
CA TYR A 80 14.45 -24.45 -0.69
C TYR A 80 15.36 -24.51 0.54
N GLN A 81 16.51 -23.85 0.43
CA GLN A 81 17.32 -23.53 1.60
C GLN A 81 16.99 -22.10 2.02
N PRO A 82 16.37 -21.90 3.20
CA PRO A 82 16.26 -20.55 3.73
C PRO A 82 17.69 -20.02 3.85
N LYS A 83 17.94 -18.85 3.25
CA LYS A 83 19.21 -18.15 3.49
C LYS A 83 19.27 -17.98 5.01
N ALA A 84 20.25 -18.61 5.65
CA ALA A 84 20.47 -18.41 7.07
C ALA A 84 20.60 -16.90 7.27
N GLY A 85 19.58 -16.31 7.89
CA GLY A 85 19.64 -14.90 8.24
C GLY A 85 20.90 -14.74 9.07
N THR A 86 21.72 -13.74 8.75
CA THR A 86 22.72 -13.30 9.72
C THR A 86 21.97 -13.07 11.01
N ALA A 87 22.31 -13.81 12.08
CA ALA A 87 21.63 -13.65 13.37
C ALA A 87 21.50 -12.16 13.66
N SER A 88 20.31 -11.68 14.05
CA SER A 88 19.96 -10.25 14.03
C SER A 88 20.96 -9.34 14.75
N LYS A 89 21.80 -9.92 15.63
CA LYS A 89 22.83 -9.25 16.44
C LYS A 89 24.26 -9.77 16.16
N ALA A 90 24.50 -10.50 15.08
CA ALA A 90 25.82 -11.03 14.73
C ALA A 90 26.88 -9.92 14.57
N TRP A 91 26.47 -8.75 14.07
CA TRP A 91 27.32 -7.56 13.99
C TRP A 91 27.74 -7.06 15.39
N ALA A 92 26.84 -7.12 16.37
CA ALA A 92 27.11 -6.65 17.73
C ALA A 92 28.08 -7.59 18.46
N HIS A 93 27.92 -8.92 18.31
CA HIS A 93 28.90 -9.88 18.82
C HIS A 93 30.27 -9.76 18.15
N ALA A 94 30.32 -9.44 16.84
CA ALA A 94 31.57 -9.22 16.14
C ALA A 94 32.31 -7.98 16.66
N LEU A 95 31.59 -6.88 16.94
CA LEU A 95 32.16 -5.68 17.55
C LEU A 95 32.63 -5.93 18.99
N ARG A 96 31.88 -6.69 19.79
CA ARG A 96 32.33 -7.12 21.12
C ARG A 96 33.65 -7.87 21.07
N ARG A 97 33.80 -8.82 20.14
CA ARG A 97 35.06 -9.57 19.95
C ARG A 97 36.21 -8.66 19.55
N LYS A 98 35.97 -7.68 18.67
CA LYS A 98 36.99 -6.70 18.27
C LYS A 98 37.43 -5.82 19.44
N GLU A 99 36.50 -5.36 20.27
CA GLU A 99 36.83 -4.59 21.47
C GLU A 99 37.66 -5.40 22.47
N GLN A 100 37.30 -6.67 22.69
CA GLN A 100 38.04 -7.60 23.54
C GLN A 100 39.44 -7.91 22.98
N ALA A 101 39.61 -7.89 21.65
CA ALA A 101 40.89 -8.02 20.99
C ALA A 101 41.71 -6.71 20.94
N SER A 102 41.28 -5.66 21.65
CA SER A 102 41.88 -4.31 21.66
C SER A 102 41.98 -3.62 20.29
N ASP A 103 41.12 -3.99 19.35
CA ASP A 103 41.01 -3.28 18.06
C ASP A 103 40.29 -1.92 18.24
N ARG A 104 40.63 -0.93 17.40
CA ARG A 104 40.08 0.43 17.53
C ARG A 104 38.64 0.49 17.05
N LEU A 105 37.71 0.72 17.98
CA LEU A 105 36.31 0.99 17.70
C LEU A 105 35.95 2.46 17.93
N THR A 106 35.06 2.99 17.09
CA THR A 106 34.52 4.34 17.29
C THR A 106 33.58 4.40 18.49
N ALA A 107 33.33 5.60 19.02
CA ALA A 107 32.40 5.79 20.14
C ALA A 107 30.98 5.30 19.79
N ALA A 108 30.51 5.57 18.57
CA ALA A 108 29.21 5.11 18.08
C ALA A 108 29.13 3.57 18.01
N GLN A 109 30.15 2.90 17.47
CA GLN A 109 30.20 1.44 17.39
C GLN A 109 30.10 0.80 18.79
N ARG A 110 30.81 1.34 19.78
CA ARG A 110 30.78 0.86 21.17
C ARG A 110 29.41 1.02 21.82
N SER A 111 28.77 2.18 21.63
CA SER A 111 27.43 2.43 22.17
C SER A 111 26.39 1.49 21.53
N MET A 112 26.41 1.36 20.21
CA MET A 112 25.42 0.58 19.47
C MET A 112 25.49 -0.91 19.78
N TRP A 113 26.68 -1.52 19.83
CA TRP A 113 26.77 -2.97 20.08
C TRP A 113 26.35 -3.32 21.52
N ARG A 114 26.66 -2.46 22.50
CA ARG A 114 26.27 -2.67 23.91
C ARG A 114 24.76 -2.59 24.09
N ALA A 115 24.13 -1.54 23.56
CA ALA A 115 22.67 -1.40 23.60
C ALA A 115 21.95 -2.56 22.89
N ALA A 116 22.49 -3.04 21.77
CA ALA A 116 21.90 -4.16 21.03
C ALA A 116 21.93 -5.48 21.81
N LEU A 117 23.00 -5.76 22.57
CA LEU A 117 23.14 -6.98 23.37
C LEU A 117 22.44 -6.88 24.74
N GLU A 118 22.32 -5.70 25.32
CA GLU A 118 21.56 -5.47 26.56
C GLU A 118 20.08 -5.85 26.39
N ASN A 119 19.46 -5.40 25.29
CA ASN A 119 18.08 -5.78 24.94
C ASN A 119 17.89 -7.29 24.69
N GLU A 120 18.97 -8.06 24.47
CA GLU A 120 18.90 -9.53 24.33
C GLU A 120 18.79 -10.22 25.69
N ALA A 121 19.48 -9.70 26.71
CA ALA A 121 19.46 -10.26 28.05
C ALA A 121 18.12 -9.98 28.76
N GLU A 122 17.39 -8.95 28.35
CA GLU A 122 16.07 -8.61 28.89
C GLU A 122 14.93 -9.42 28.24
N THR A 123 15.17 -10.03 27.08
CA THR A 123 14.16 -10.80 26.32
C THR A 123 14.37 -12.32 26.34
N ALA A 124 15.38 -12.80 27.07
CA ALA A 124 15.69 -14.21 27.28
C ALA A 124 15.22 -14.69 28.66
#